data_AF-W4GDB0-F1
#
_entry.id   AF-W4GDB0-F1
#
_cell.length_a   1.000
_cell.length_b   1.000
_cell.length_c   1.000
_cell.angle_alpha   90.00
_cell.angle_beta   90.00
_cell.angle_gamma   90.00
#
_symmetry.space_group_name_H-M   'P 1'
#
loop_
_entity.id
_entity.type
_entity.pdbx_description
1 polymer ?
#
loop_
_entity_poly.entity_id
_entity_poly.type
_entity_poly.pdbx_seq_one_letter_code
_entity_poly.pdbx_strand_id
1 'polypeptide(L)'
;MYASRGDEHVAARKEWFFRRLLSSDVRQRAASIQKIRVELLEMEPHVLDVHVPSLRRLARDAPLPDVRAGCLDILDELNTPHDAHDDTPVSYYMDEREIVDVTATHDPDVAAIFVKCFLQSGRVSHLTRMLAWHTSYLKLHRGLITSIMLSDGPLPLEWRNYIALMAASEYRCHYVSILHQHYFLINGGDATWLDGLDYVPSKLARLHSLNALLAHQPWLVTSDDVASLLQTTTDRDGGSSSSWSVSELVHAIIVMCMFHSMSSIALGLGCVDEADLTLLSSSAMFVPTMRSRRKSSNLSDRRSECSSTGGPEYDVARMEVEEAELRARLEVVPPGSGDDDGDDDDSSCSSISSGDDESLEMDGEAPFDLAAAPLSGHGGGRQSAHHRRLRQSTHHRSRGDSMETVVPLKGDMWRYCSETIDEYVDFDVRSAEYNVLHTEDFSWDEHCFSLVSRYFPGPGVRTVV
;
A
#
# COMPACT_ATOMS: atom_id res chain seq x y z
N MET A 1 10.52 -27.92 -10.63
CA MET A 1 9.26 -28.42 -11.22
C MET A 1 8.51 -27.20 -11.72
N TYR A 2 8.49 -26.98 -13.03
CA TYR A 2 7.82 -25.84 -13.64
C TYR A 2 6.32 -26.13 -13.66
N ALA A 3 5.53 -25.37 -12.91
CA ALA A 3 4.08 -25.46 -12.96
C ALA A 3 3.60 -24.92 -14.31
N SER A 4 3.09 -25.80 -15.16
CA SER A 4 2.28 -25.41 -16.31
C SER A 4 0.89 -25.02 -15.81
N ARG A 5 0.53 -23.73 -15.81
CA ARG A 5 -0.85 -23.20 -15.81
C ARG A 5 -0.85 -21.66 -15.71
N GLY A 6 -1.48 -20.99 -16.68
CA GLY A 6 -1.70 -19.52 -16.70
C GLY A 6 -1.27 -18.76 -17.97
N ASP A 7 -0.93 -19.44 -19.07
CA ASP A 7 -0.18 -18.86 -20.22
C ASP A 7 -0.94 -17.85 -21.12
N GLU A 8 -2.24 -17.63 -20.94
CA GLU A 8 -3.01 -16.78 -21.88
C GLU A 8 -3.04 -15.29 -21.51
N HIS A 9 -2.74 -14.92 -20.25
CA HIS A 9 -2.81 -13.52 -19.84
C HIS A 9 -1.49 -12.78 -20.11
N VAL A 10 -1.52 -11.78 -21.01
CA VAL A 10 -0.36 -10.98 -21.42
C VAL A 10 0.35 -10.35 -20.21
N ALA A 11 -0.40 -9.91 -19.19
CA ALA A 11 0.21 -9.35 -17.98
C ALA A 11 1.05 -10.39 -17.22
N ALA A 12 0.60 -11.64 -17.12
CA ALA A 12 1.40 -12.69 -16.48
C ALA A 12 2.68 -12.96 -17.27
N ARG A 13 2.58 -13.07 -18.61
CA ARG A 13 3.76 -13.27 -19.48
C ARG A 13 4.78 -12.15 -19.37
N LYS A 14 4.32 -10.89 -19.31
CA LYS A 14 5.18 -9.71 -19.10
C LYS A 14 5.98 -9.86 -17.81
N GLU A 15 5.33 -10.14 -16.69
CA GLU A 15 5.97 -10.17 -15.38
C GLU A 15 6.92 -11.38 -15.20
N TRP A 16 6.69 -12.47 -15.93
CA TRP A 16 7.56 -13.65 -15.90
C TRP A 16 8.84 -13.50 -16.75
N PHE A 17 8.82 -12.66 -17.78
CA PHE A 17 9.85 -12.64 -18.82
C PHE A 17 11.28 -12.48 -18.29
N PHE A 18 11.47 -11.54 -17.34
CA PHE A 18 12.77 -11.22 -16.75
C PHE A 18 13.15 -12.09 -15.54
N ARG A 19 12.29 -13.00 -15.07
CA ARG A 19 12.58 -13.83 -13.87
C ARG A 19 13.81 -14.73 -14.01
N ARG A 20 14.17 -15.06 -15.25
CA ARG A 20 15.40 -15.82 -15.55
C ARG A 20 16.70 -15.08 -15.20
N LEU A 21 16.62 -13.80 -14.84
CA LEU A 21 17.73 -12.99 -14.32
C LEU A 21 17.92 -13.14 -12.80
N LEU A 22 16.97 -13.77 -12.09
CA LEU A 22 16.96 -13.87 -10.63
C LEU A 22 17.81 -15.05 -10.12
N SER A 23 18.95 -15.28 -10.75
CA SER A 23 19.92 -16.30 -10.33
C SER A 23 21.05 -15.65 -9.54
N SER A 24 21.53 -16.30 -8.48
CA SER A 24 22.74 -15.89 -7.78
C SER A 24 24.01 -16.12 -8.62
N ASP A 25 23.96 -17.02 -9.62
CA ASP A 25 25.09 -17.36 -10.49
C ASP A 25 25.21 -16.37 -11.67
N VAL A 26 26.33 -15.65 -11.70
CA VAL A 26 26.69 -14.68 -12.75
C VAL A 26 26.69 -15.32 -14.15
N ARG A 27 27.15 -16.58 -14.28
CA ARG A 27 27.21 -17.26 -15.58
C ARG A 27 25.83 -17.59 -16.11
N GLN A 28 24.93 -18.02 -15.23
CA GLN A 28 23.53 -18.26 -15.58
C GLN A 28 22.85 -16.96 -15.99
N ARG A 29 23.09 -15.86 -15.28
CA ARG A 29 22.56 -14.54 -15.65
C ARG A 29 23.09 -14.08 -17.00
N ALA A 30 24.38 -14.21 -17.27
CA ALA A 30 24.95 -13.85 -18.59
C ALA A 30 24.30 -14.64 -19.73
N ALA A 31 24.09 -15.95 -19.56
CA ALA A 31 23.39 -16.77 -20.55
C ALA A 31 21.91 -16.35 -20.70
N SER A 32 21.24 -16.00 -19.60
CA SER A 32 19.87 -15.49 -19.60
C SER A 32 19.74 -14.14 -20.30
N ILE A 33 20.67 -13.20 -20.07
CA ILE A 33 20.75 -11.89 -20.74
C ILE A 33 20.85 -12.09 -22.25
N GLN A 34 21.73 -13.00 -22.72
CA GLN A 34 21.86 -13.27 -24.14
C GLN A 34 20.58 -13.84 -24.76
N LYS A 35 19.87 -14.72 -24.04
CA LYS A 35 18.58 -15.25 -24.51
C LYS A 35 17.51 -14.16 -24.57
N ILE A 36 17.41 -13.33 -23.53
CA ILE A 36 16.50 -12.18 -23.47
C ILE A 36 16.77 -11.22 -24.63
N ARG A 37 18.04 -10.90 -24.88
CA ARG A 37 18.46 -10.05 -26.00
C ARG A 37 17.93 -10.57 -27.33
N VAL A 38 18.16 -11.84 -27.64
CA VAL A 38 17.68 -12.45 -28.90
C VAL A 38 16.17 -12.41 -28.98
N GLU A 39 15.46 -12.82 -27.93
CA GLU A 39 14.00 -12.82 -27.89
C GLU A 39 13.42 -11.41 -28.10
N LEU A 40 13.96 -10.38 -27.44
CA LEU A 40 13.48 -9.00 -27.58
C LEU A 40 13.74 -8.41 -28.97
N LEU A 41 14.87 -8.74 -29.61
CA LEU A 41 15.18 -8.27 -30.97
C LEU A 41 14.28 -8.91 -32.04
N GLU A 42 13.77 -10.11 -31.77
CA GLU A 42 12.85 -10.85 -32.66
C GLU A 42 11.37 -10.51 -32.41
N MET A 43 11.04 -9.78 -31.33
CA MET A 43 9.66 -9.42 -31.00
C MET A 43 9.08 -8.35 -31.92
N GLU A 44 7.79 -8.50 -32.22
CA GLU A 44 7.01 -7.46 -32.87
C GLU A 44 6.95 -6.18 -32.01
N PRO A 45 6.92 -4.98 -32.61
CA PRO A 45 7.03 -3.71 -31.86
C PRO A 45 6.01 -3.54 -30.73
N HIS A 46 4.77 -3.96 -30.95
CA HIS A 46 3.68 -3.85 -29.97
C HIS A 46 3.86 -4.78 -28.75
N VAL A 47 4.52 -5.93 -28.93
CA VAL A 47 4.86 -6.85 -27.84
C VAL A 47 6.09 -6.32 -27.09
N LEU A 48 7.07 -5.81 -27.83
CA LEU A 48 8.27 -5.21 -27.27
C LEU A 48 7.94 -4.04 -26.33
N ASP A 49 7.03 -3.15 -26.73
CA ASP A 49 6.62 -1.97 -25.96
C ASP A 49 6.16 -2.30 -24.52
N VAL A 50 5.61 -3.50 -24.31
CA VAL A 50 5.15 -3.98 -23.01
C VAL A 50 6.32 -4.33 -22.07
N HIS A 51 7.47 -4.73 -22.61
CA HIS A 51 8.66 -5.15 -21.86
C HIS A 51 9.67 -4.02 -21.65
N VAL A 52 9.67 -2.99 -22.50
CA VAL A 52 10.63 -1.87 -22.44
C VAL A 52 10.65 -1.16 -21.08
N PRO A 53 9.52 -0.86 -20.41
CA PRO A 53 9.54 -0.21 -19.10
C PRO A 53 10.30 -1.02 -18.04
N SER A 54 10.05 -2.32 -17.96
CA SER A 54 10.77 -3.20 -17.01
C SER A 54 12.24 -3.34 -17.37
N LEU A 55 12.58 -3.35 -18.67
CA LEU A 55 13.98 -3.35 -19.12
C LEU A 55 14.71 -2.08 -18.69
N ARG A 56 14.09 -0.90 -18.84
CA ARG A 56 14.64 0.38 -18.37
C ARG A 56 14.84 0.41 -16.85
N ARG A 57 13.85 -0.06 -16.09
CA ARG A 57 13.98 -0.18 -14.63
C ARG A 57 15.15 -1.10 -14.24
N LEU A 58 15.33 -2.25 -14.92
CA LEU A 58 16.45 -3.16 -14.66
C LEU A 58 17.80 -2.55 -15.02
N ALA A 59 17.88 -1.80 -16.13
CA ALA A 59 19.08 -1.07 -16.52
C ALA A 59 19.50 -0.02 -15.48
N ARG A 60 18.53 0.64 -14.85
CA ARG A 60 18.76 1.71 -13.86
C ARG A 60 18.97 1.18 -12.44
N ASP A 61 18.00 0.42 -11.93
CA ASP A 61 17.83 0.15 -10.49
C ASP A 61 18.16 -1.29 -10.08
N ALA A 62 18.63 -2.17 -10.99
CA ALA A 62 19.03 -3.50 -10.55
C ALA A 62 20.27 -3.40 -9.64
N PRO A 63 20.29 -4.01 -8.44
CA PRO A 63 21.46 -3.94 -7.56
C PRO A 63 22.67 -4.71 -8.13
N LEU A 64 22.44 -5.64 -9.06
CA LEU A 64 23.47 -6.44 -9.72
C LEU A 64 24.05 -5.69 -10.94
N PRO A 65 25.36 -5.32 -10.94
CA PRO A 65 25.95 -4.52 -12.01
C PRO A 65 25.91 -5.19 -13.39
N ASP A 66 26.05 -6.52 -13.44
CA ASP A 66 25.99 -7.30 -14.69
C ASP A 66 24.60 -7.29 -15.32
N VAL A 67 23.54 -7.26 -14.50
CA VAL A 67 22.16 -7.12 -14.98
C VAL A 67 21.93 -5.71 -15.55
N ARG A 68 22.41 -4.67 -14.85
CA ARG A 68 22.31 -3.29 -15.34
C ARG A 68 22.99 -3.11 -16.69
N ALA A 69 24.26 -3.51 -16.79
CA ALA A 69 25.05 -3.41 -18.01
C ALA A 69 24.39 -4.18 -19.17
N GLY A 70 23.98 -5.44 -18.94
CA GLY A 70 23.33 -6.23 -19.97
C GLY A 70 21.99 -5.66 -20.44
N CYS A 71 21.20 -5.04 -19.54
CA CYS A 71 19.95 -4.41 -19.93
C CYS A 71 20.17 -3.09 -20.69
N LEU A 72 21.21 -2.32 -20.34
CA LEU A 72 21.63 -1.12 -21.08
C LEU A 72 22.05 -1.46 -22.51
N ASP A 73 22.90 -2.48 -22.68
CA ASP A 73 23.35 -2.92 -24.01
C ASP A 73 22.16 -3.31 -24.91
N ILE A 74 21.15 -3.99 -24.34
CA ILE A 74 19.93 -4.36 -25.07
C ILE A 74 19.12 -3.10 -25.47
N LEU A 75 18.97 -2.12 -24.58
CA LEU A 75 18.25 -0.87 -24.88
C LEU A 75 18.91 -0.08 -26.01
N ASP A 76 20.25 -0.04 -26.02
CA ASP A 76 21.05 0.62 -27.05
C ASP A 76 20.85 -0.06 -28.42
N GLU A 77 20.89 -1.40 -28.45
CA GLU A 77 20.64 -2.16 -29.68
C GLU A 77 19.21 -1.99 -30.23
N LEU A 78 18.22 -1.92 -29.33
CA LEU A 78 16.83 -1.67 -29.69
C LEU A 78 16.58 -0.22 -30.17
N ASN A 79 17.58 0.66 -30.08
CA ASN A 79 17.47 2.09 -30.34
C ASN A 79 16.33 2.75 -29.53
N THR A 80 16.06 2.19 -28.35
CA THR A 80 15.08 2.76 -27.42
C THR A 80 15.80 3.78 -26.55
N PRO A 81 15.34 5.05 -26.50
CA PRO A 81 15.98 6.04 -25.67
C PRO A 81 15.96 5.56 -24.21
N HIS A 82 17.15 5.54 -23.61
CA HIS A 82 17.35 5.39 -22.18
C HIS A 82 17.43 6.81 -21.61
N ASP A 83 16.35 7.28 -21.00
CA ASP A 83 16.44 8.45 -20.15
C ASP A 83 17.21 8.04 -18.90
N ALA A 84 18.48 8.47 -18.84
CA ALA A 84 19.34 8.26 -17.67
C ALA A 84 18.80 8.98 -16.42
N HIS A 85 17.87 9.92 -16.59
CA HIS A 85 17.09 10.56 -15.53
C HIS A 85 15.61 10.28 -15.83
N ASP A 86 15.05 9.32 -15.12
CA ASP A 86 13.61 9.29 -14.95
C ASP A 86 13.30 10.31 -13.86
N ASP A 87 12.69 11.42 -14.25
CA ASP A 87 12.30 12.50 -13.34
C ASP A 87 11.17 12.05 -12.39
N THR A 88 10.71 10.80 -12.47
CA THR A 88 9.72 10.24 -11.54
C THR A 88 10.35 10.03 -10.17
N PRO A 89 9.91 10.78 -9.14
CA PRO A 89 10.45 10.63 -7.81
C PRO A 89 10.04 9.28 -7.19
N VAL A 90 10.78 8.83 -6.17
CA VAL A 90 10.43 7.63 -5.39
C VAL A 90 9.35 7.95 -4.34
N SER A 91 9.31 9.20 -3.88
CA SER A 91 8.38 9.71 -2.87
C SER A 91 7.97 11.16 -3.22
N TYR A 92 6.73 11.52 -2.94
CA TYR A 92 6.27 12.91 -3.01
C TYR A 92 6.60 13.74 -1.76
N TYR A 93 6.98 13.11 -0.65
CA TYR A 93 7.13 13.75 0.66
C TYR A 93 8.55 13.68 1.23
N MET A 94 9.35 12.70 0.83
CA MET A 94 10.75 12.57 1.26
C MET A 94 11.69 13.28 0.30
N ASP A 95 12.77 13.85 0.83
CA ASP A 95 13.84 14.40 -0.01
C ASP A 95 14.62 13.26 -0.69
N GLU A 96 15.06 13.46 -1.94
CA GLU A 96 15.81 12.45 -2.69
C GLU A 96 17.07 11.96 -1.97
N ARG A 97 17.69 12.80 -1.13
CA ARG A 97 18.89 12.47 -0.34
C ARG A 97 18.59 11.53 0.82
N GLU A 98 17.34 11.50 1.28
CA GLU A 98 16.87 10.60 2.35
C GLU A 98 16.51 9.20 1.81
N ILE A 99 16.42 9.08 0.48
CA ILE A 99 16.08 7.83 -0.18
C ILE A 99 17.37 7.12 -0.58
N VAL A 100 17.57 5.93 -0.02
CA VAL A 100 18.79 5.17 -0.30
C VAL A 100 18.83 4.72 -1.76
N ASP A 101 19.90 5.10 -2.46
CA ASP A 101 20.14 4.68 -3.84
C ASP A 101 20.51 3.19 -3.89
N VAL A 102 19.91 2.45 -4.83
CA VAL A 102 20.09 1.00 -4.95
C VAL A 102 21.51 0.64 -5.41
N THR A 103 22.12 1.51 -6.20
CA THR A 103 23.41 1.28 -6.86
C THR A 103 24.60 1.94 -6.16
N ALA A 104 24.35 3.03 -5.42
CA ALA A 104 25.37 3.86 -4.80
C ALA A 104 25.42 3.77 -3.26
N THR A 105 24.64 2.89 -2.64
CA THR A 105 24.70 2.70 -1.17
C THR A 105 26.09 2.25 -0.70
N HIS A 106 26.60 2.92 0.35
CA HIS A 106 27.87 2.60 0.99
C HIS A 106 27.74 1.60 2.14
N ASP A 107 26.52 1.31 2.59
CA ASP A 107 26.26 0.35 3.66
C ASP A 107 26.21 -1.08 3.08
N PRO A 108 27.17 -1.96 3.44
CA PRO A 108 27.23 -3.32 2.91
C PRO A 108 26.03 -4.18 3.35
N ASP A 109 25.42 -3.90 4.51
CA ASP A 109 24.25 -4.62 4.99
C ASP A 109 23.02 -4.27 4.15
N VAL A 110 22.82 -2.98 3.86
CA VAL A 110 21.73 -2.51 3.00
C VAL A 110 21.90 -3.03 1.58
N ALA A 111 23.13 -2.98 1.03
CA ALA A 111 23.43 -3.55 -0.27
C ALA A 111 23.08 -5.05 -0.35
N ALA A 112 23.44 -5.82 0.68
CA ALA A 112 23.11 -7.24 0.77
C ALA A 112 21.59 -7.48 0.84
N ILE A 113 20.86 -6.65 1.58
CA ILE A 113 19.39 -6.69 1.63
C ILE A 113 18.80 -6.41 0.24
N PHE A 114 19.26 -5.38 -0.46
CA PHE A 114 18.79 -5.03 -1.80
C PHE A 114 19.02 -6.15 -2.81
N VAL A 115 20.22 -6.76 -2.81
CA VAL A 115 20.51 -7.93 -3.64
C VAL A 115 19.57 -9.09 -3.30
N LYS A 116 19.34 -9.36 -2.01
CA LYS A 116 18.41 -10.41 -1.57
C LYS A 116 16.98 -10.13 -2.03
N CYS A 117 16.49 -8.90 -1.86
CA CYS A 117 15.17 -8.48 -2.34
C CYS A 117 15.05 -8.70 -3.85
N PHE A 118 16.03 -8.25 -4.62
CA PHE A 118 16.06 -8.42 -6.05
C PHE A 118 16.05 -9.89 -6.47
N LEU A 119 16.85 -10.75 -5.84
CA LEU A 119 16.85 -12.18 -6.16
C LEU A 119 15.53 -12.88 -5.78
N GLN A 120 14.82 -12.39 -4.77
CA GLN A 120 13.53 -12.94 -4.34
C GLN A 120 12.37 -12.50 -5.23
N SER A 121 12.32 -11.22 -5.62
CA SER A 121 11.13 -10.62 -6.25
C SER A 121 11.39 -9.90 -7.58
N GLY A 122 12.66 -9.79 -8.01
CA GLY A 122 13.06 -9.10 -9.23
C GLY A 122 13.11 -7.57 -9.14
N ARG A 123 12.93 -7.01 -7.94
CA ARG A 123 13.00 -5.57 -7.70
C ARG A 123 13.40 -5.21 -6.29
N VAL A 124 13.89 -3.99 -6.14
CA VAL A 124 14.00 -3.28 -4.86
C VAL A 124 12.94 -2.18 -4.92
N SER A 125 11.84 -2.36 -4.17
CA SER A 125 10.69 -1.45 -4.28
C SER A 125 11.00 -0.06 -3.72
N HIS A 126 10.24 0.94 -4.14
CA HIS A 126 10.35 2.31 -3.61
C HIS A 126 10.26 2.34 -2.08
N LEU A 127 9.25 1.68 -1.51
CA LEU A 127 9.09 1.52 -0.07
C LEU A 127 10.32 0.87 0.59
N THR A 128 10.93 -0.15 -0.04
CA THR A 128 12.15 -0.79 0.50
C THR A 128 13.32 0.19 0.56
N ARG A 129 13.46 1.06 -0.45
CA ARG A 129 14.51 2.09 -0.51
C ARG A 129 14.32 3.15 0.57
N MET A 130 13.07 3.54 0.81
CA MET A 130 12.72 4.53 1.84
C MET A 130 12.93 3.98 3.24
N LEU A 131 12.49 2.74 3.50
CA LEU A 131 12.73 2.05 4.78
C LEU A 131 14.21 1.79 5.05
N ALA A 132 15.06 1.77 4.02
CA ALA A 132 16.50 1.59 4.18
C ALA A 132 17.18 2.76 4.91
N TRP A 133 16.53 3.91 5.02
CA TRP A 133 16.98 4.99 5.91
C TRP A 133 17.07 4.53 7.38
N HIS A 134 16.22 3.57 7.77
CA HIS A 134 16.23 2.93 9.07
C HIS A 134 16.60 1.44 8.95
N THR A 135 17.89 1.15 8.74
CA THR A 135 18.42 -0.20 8.47
C THR A 135 17.98 -1.27 9.49
N SER A 136 17.89 -0.93 10.78
CA SER A 136 17.43 -1.87 11.82
C SER A 136 15.97 -2.29 11.59
N TYR A 137 15.09 -1.33 11.33
CA TYR A 137 13.70 -1.59 11.00
C TYR A 137 13.58 -2.36 9.68
N LEU A 138 14.35 -1.98 8.65
CA LEU A 138 14.36 -2.69 7.36
C LEU A 138 14.71 -4.18 7.53
N LYS A 139 15.69 -4.52 8.38
CA LYS A 139 16.06 -5.92 8.66
C LYS A 139 14.88 -6.71 9.21
N LEU A 140 14.15 -6.15 10.19
CA LEU A 140 12.95 -6.76 10.77
C LEU A 140 11.84 -6.90 9.72
N HIS A 141 11.54 -5.81 9.01
CA HIS A 141 10.54 -5.78 7.93
C HIS A 141 10.81 -6.85 6.86
N ARG A 142 12.05 -7.02 6.41
CA ARG A 142 12.41 -8.05 5.42
C ARG A 142 12.36 -9.46 5.98
N GLY A 143 12.68 -9.64 7.27
CA GLY A 143 12.48 -10.91 7.98
C GLY A 143 10.99 -11.29 7.99
N LEU A 144 10.13 -10.33 8.34
CA LEU A 144 8.69 -10.48 8.39
C LEU A 144 8.09 -10.84 7.02
N ILE A 145 8.41 -10.08 5.96
CA ILE A 145 8.01 -10.39 4.59
C ILE A 145 8.45 -11.80 4.18
N THR A 146 9.70 -12.18 4.48
CA THR A 146 10.19 -13.52 4.11
C THR A 146 9.36 -14.60 4.80
N SER A 147 9.12 -14.48 6.10
CA SER A 147 8.40 -15.49 6.87
C SER A 147 6.91 -15.57 6.53
N ILE A 148 6.24 -14.43 6.37
CA ILE A 148 4.77 -14.39 6.17
C ILE A 148 4.41 -14.59 4.70
N MET A 149 5.13 -13.94 3.79
CA MET A 149 4.73 -13.87 2.38
C MET A 149 5.47 -14.84 1.46
N LEU A 150 6.69 -15.27 1.81
CA LEU A 150 7.55 -16.03 0.89
C LEU A 150 7.84 -17.47 1.34
N SER A 151 7.93 -17.73 2.65
CA SER A 151 8.18 -19.06 3.20
C SER A 151 6.96 -19.97 3.11
N ASP A 152 7.16 -21.28 3.20
CA ASP A 152 6.07 -22.25 3.27
C ASP A 152 5.16 -21.95 4.47
N GLY A 153 3.86 -22.12 4.27
CA GLY A 153 2.85 -21.77 5.28
C GLY A 153 1.46 -22.28 4.89
N PRO A 154 0.44 -22.05 5.73
CA PRO A 154 -0.92 -22.57 5.51
C PRO A 154 -1.55 -22.13 4.19
N LEU A 155 -1.23 -20.91 3.73
CA LEU A 155 -1.79 -20.33 2.50
C LEU A 155 -0.82 -20.43 1.31
N PRO A 156 -1.31 -20.69 0.10
CA PRO A 156 -0.53 -20.54 -1.14
C PRO A 156 -0.03 -19.09 -1.34
N LEU A 157 1.07 -18.92 -2.08
CA LEU A 157 1.71 -17.60 -2.26
C LEU A 157 0.78 -16.61 -2.96
N GLU A 158 0.08 -17.04 -4.01
CA GLU A 158 -0.88 -16.25 -4.74
C GLU A 158 -2.07 -15.82 -3.86
N TRP A 159 -2.57 -16.70 -2.98
CA TRP A 159 -3.62 -16.33 -2.03
C TRP A 159 -3.16 -15.23 -1.07
N ARG A 160 -1.94 -15.34 -0.53
CA ARG A 160 -1.37 -14.29 0.35
C ARG A 160 -1.29 -12.95 -0.37
N ASN A 161 -0.87 -12.94 -1.65
CA ASN A 161 -0.77 -11.70 -2.42
C ASN A 161 -2.14 -11.11 -2.75
N TYR A 162 -3.15 -11.93 -3.01
CA TYR A 162 -4.51 -11.43 -3.22
C TYR A 162 -5.11 -10.85 -1.92
N ILE A 163 -4.87 -11.50 -0.78
CA ILE A 163 -5.31 -10.97 0.53
C ILE A 163 -4.62 -9.62 0.83
N ALA A 164 -3.32 -9.50 0.53
CA ALA A 164 -2.60 -8.24 0.64
C ALA A 164 -3.18 -7.13 -0.26
N LEU A 165 -3.59 -7.49 -1.49
CA LEU A 165 -4.30 -6.59 -2.40
C LEU A 165 -5.65 -6.13 -1.83
N MET A 166 -6.46 -7.05 -1.28
CA MET A 166 -7.72 -6.70 -0.61
C MET A 166 -7.49 -5.74 0.55
N ALA A 167 -6.52 -6.03 1.41
CA ALA A 167 -6.17 -5.19 2.56
C ALA A 167 -5.73 -3.78 2.14
N ALA A 168 -4.86 -3.66 1.14
CA ALA A 168 -4.40 -2.37 0.64
C ALA A 168 -5.51 -1.55 -0.06
N SER A 169 -6.50 -2.23 -0.63
CA SER A 169 -7.63 -1.59 -1.32
C SER A 169 -8.56 -0.85 -0.35
N GLU A 170 -8.67 -1.30 0.90
CA GLU A 170 -9.46 -0.61 1.95
C GLU A 170 -9.02 0.83 2.19
N TYR A 171 -7.71 1.10 2.06
CA TYR A 171 -7.14 2.45 2.18
C TYR A 171 -6.90 3.13 0.83
N ARG A 172 -7.35 2.51 -0.27
CA ARG A 172 -7.10 2.96 -1.64
C ARG A 172 -5.61 3.19 -1.92
N CYS A 173 -4.75 2.38 -1.31
CA CYS A 173 -3.31 2.47 -1.48
C CYS A 173 -2.90 1.85 -2.82
N HIS A 174 -2.88 2.68 -3.86
CA HIS A 174 -2.61 2.23 -5.23
C HIS A 174 -1.24 1.55 -5.36
N TYR A 175 -0.21 2.13 -4.71
CA TYR A 175 1.16 1.63 -4.74
C TYR A 175 1.26 0.19 -4.22
N VAL A 176 0.70 -0.10 -3.04
CA VAL A 176 0.73 -1.46 -2.47
C VAL A 176 -0.14 -2.40 -3.31
N SER A 177 -1.32 -1.92 -3.74
CA SER A 177 -2.25 -2.71 -4.55
C SER A 177 -1.62 -3.18 -5.86
N ILE A 178 -0.98 -2.29 -6.62
CA ILE A 178 -0.37 -2.65 -7.92
C ILE A 178 0.83 -3.60 -7.76
N LEU A 179 1.60 -3.42 -6.67
CA LEU A 179 2.67 -4.35 -6.32
C LEU A 179 2.13 -5.76 -6.02
N HIS A 180 1.02 -5.87 -5.30
CA HIS A 180 0.43 -7.17 -5.00
C HIS A 180 -0.33 -7.81 -6.15
N GLN A 181 -0.89 -7.02 -7.08
CA GLN A 181 -1.35 -7.55 -8.38
C GLN A 181 -0.18 -8.18 -9.14
N HIS A 182 0.96 -7.49 -9.20
CA HIS A 182 2.16 -8.07 -9.79
C HIS A 182 2.58 -9.36 -9.06
N TYR A 183 2.71 -9.32 -7.73
CA TYR A 183 3.20 -10.47 -6.97
C TYR A 183 2.25 -11.67 -7.04
N PHE A 184 0.95 -11.43 -7.12
CA PHE A 184 -0.07 -12.44 -7.38
C PHE A 184 0.16 -13.14 -8.72
N LEU A 185 0.34 -12.39 -9.80
CA LEU A 185 0.54 -12.95 -11.15
C LEU A 185 1.85 -13.73 -11.25
N ILE A 186 2.96 -13.25 -10.67
CA ILE A 186 4.22 -14.01 -10.70
C ILE A 186 4.13 -15.30 -9.88
N ASN A 187 3.26 -15.36 -8.87
CA ASN A 187 3.07 -16.56 -8.07
C ASN A 187 2.06 -17.53 -8.67
N GLY A 188 1.61 -17.29 -9.91
CA GLY A 188 0.71 -18.18 -10.64
C GLY A 188 -0.77 -17.94 -10.34
N GLY A 189 -1.11 -16.78 -9.79
CA GLY A 189 -2.50 -16.35 -9.61
C GLY A 189 -3.26 -16.27 -10.94
N ASP A 190 -4.53 -16.65 -10.90
CA ASP A 190 -5.44 -16.51 -12.04
C ASP A 190 -5.77 -15.03 -12.27
N ALA A 191 -5.38 -14.51 -13.43
CA ALA A 191 -5.56 -13.09 -13.75
C ALA A 191 -7.02 -12.62 -13.71
N THR A 192 -8.00 -13.52 -13.91
CA THR A 192 -9.42 -13.18 -13.82
C THR A 192 -9.83 -12.73 -12.42
N TRP A 193 -9.10 -13.11 -11.37
CA TRP A 193 -9.36 -12.64 -10.01
C TRP A 193 -9.16 -11.13 -9.87
N LEU A 194 -8.36 -10.52 -10.74
CA LEU A 194 -8.12 -9.07 -10.76
C LEU A 194 -9.32 -8.29 -11.33
N ASP A 195 -10.36 -8.96 -11.83
CA ASP A 195 -11.60 -8.32 -12.26
C ASP A 195 -12.51 -7.97 -11.06
N GLY A 196 -12.27 -8.53 -9.87
CA GLY A 196 -12.92 -8.16 -8.61
C GLY A 196 -13.34 -9.36 -7.75
N LEU A 197 -13.96 -9.08 -6.60
CA LEU A 197 -14.39 -10.10 -5.62
C LEU A 197 -15.39 -11.14 -6.18
N ASP A 198 -16.12 -10.80 -7.24
CA ASP A 198 -17.03 -11.75 -7.90
C ASP A 198 -16.30 -12.88 -8.66
N TYR A 199 -15.01 -12.68 -8.97
CA TYR A 199 -14.21 -13.60 -9.78
C TYR A 199 -13.29 -14.50 -8.95
N VAL A 200 -13.30 -14.36 -7.62
CA VAL A 200 -12.46 -15.17 -6.72
C VAL A 200 -13.24 -16.32 -6.08
N PRO A 201 -12.57 -17.37 -5.57
CA PRO A 201 -13.22 -18.42 -4.80
C PRO A 201 -14.03 -17.84 -3.63
N SER A 202 -15.22 -18.37 -3.40
CA SER A 202 -16.13 -17.93 -2.33
C SER A 202 -15.43 -17.88 -0.97
N LYS A 203 -14.58 -18.87 -0.68
CA LYS A 203 -13.72 -18.92 0.52
C LYS A 203 -12.94 -17.62 0.72
N LEU A 204 -12.31 -17.11 -0.33
CA LEU A 204 -11.50 -15.90 -0.31
C LEU A 204 -12.37 -14.64 -0.22
N ALA A 205 -13.44 -14.57 -1.03
CA ALA A 205 -14.37 -13.45 -1.04
C ALA A 205 -14.90 -13.16 0.37
N ARG A 206 -15.28 -14.20 1.12
CA ARG A 206 -15.82 -14.08 2.49
C ARG A 206 -14.94 -13.33 3.49
N LEU A 207 -13.65 -13.14 3.22
CA LEU A 207 -12.77 -12.32 4.07
C LEU A 207 -13.11 -10.83 4.04
N HIS A 208 -13.86 -10.34 3.03
CA HIS A 208 -14.06 -8.90 2.81
C HIS A 208 -14.64 -8.17 4.04
N SER A 209 -15.61 -8.76 4.75
CA SER A 209 -16.23 -8.13 5.92
C SER A 209 -15.24 -8.02 7.09
N LEU A 210 -14.49 -9.09 7.37
CA LEU A 210 -13.47 -9.05 8.42
C LEU A 210 -12.33 -8.09 8.06
N ASN A 211 -11.94 -8.03 6.78
CA ASN A 211 -10.92 -7.10 6.28
C ASN A 211 -11.32 -5.65 6.53
N ALA A 212 -12.57 -5.27 6.22
CA ALA A 212 -13.09 -3.92 6.42
C ALA A 212 -13.12 -3.54 7.92
N LEU A 213 -13.60 -4.46 8.78
CA LEU A 213 -13.58 -4.24 10.24
C LEU A 213 -12.16 -4.04 10.75
N LEU A 214 -11.21 -4.91 10.39
CA LEU A 214 -9.81 -4.79 10.79
C LEU A 214 -9.17 -3.47 10.31
N ALA A 215 -9.55 -2.99 9.13
CA ALA A 215 -9.00 -1.77 8.55
C ALA A 215 -9.51 -0.50 9.24
N HIS A 216 -10.79 -0.43 9.59
CA HIS A 216 -11.45 0.83 9.96
C HIS A 216 -11.95 0.86 11.40
N GLN A 217 -12.43 -0.26 11.95
CA GLN A 217 -13.03 -0.33 13.28
C GLN A 217 -12.74 -1.69 13.95
N PRO A 218 -11.46 -2.03 14.23
CA PRO A 218 -11.07 -3.37 14.70
C PRO A 218 -11.68 -3.77 16.05
N TRP A 219 -12.12 -2.81 16.86
CA TRP A 219 -12.81 -3.06 18.14
C TRP A 219 -14.23 -3.64 17.96
N LEU A 220 -14.81 -3.59 16.77
CA LEU A 220 -16.10 -4.20 16.46
C LEU A 220 -16.00 -5.70 16.10
N VAL A 221 -14.78 -6.24 15.96
CA VAL A 221 -14.60 -7.65 15.62
C VAL A 221 -15.10 -8.54 16.76
N THR A 222 -16.01 -9.45 16.43
CA THR A 222 -16.61 -10.40 17.38
C THR A 222 -16.18 -11.84 17.14
N SER A 223 -16.48 -12.72 18.10
CA SER A 223 -16.29 -14.17 17.90
C SER A 223 -17.14 -14.74 16.77
N ASP A 224 -18.28 -14.11 16.46
CA ASP A 224 -19.19 -14.56 15.40
C ASP A 224 -18.60 -14.31 14.01
N ASP A 225 -17.86 -13.21 13.82
CA ASP A 225 -17.14 -12.92 12.58
C ASP A 225 -16.12 -14.03 12.27
N VAL A 226 -15.36 -14.46 13.29
CA VAL A 226 -14.41 -15.58 13.19
C VAL A 226 -15.14 -16.91 12.99
N ALA A 227 -16.17 -17.19 13.80
CA ALA A 227 -16.91 -18.44 13.73
C ALA A 227 -17.57 -18.62 12.37
N SER A 228 -18.08 -17.54 11.76
CA SER A 228 -18.68 -17.58 10.43
C SER A 228 -17.67 -18.14 9.43
N LEU A 229 -16.43 -17.62 9.38
CA LEU A 229 -15.38 -18.02 8.43
C LEU A 229 -14.94 -19.48 8.58
N LEU A 230 -15.01 -20.01 9.80
CA LEU A 230 -14.69 -21.41 10.10
C LEU A 230 -15.82 -22.39 9.71
N GLN A 231 -17.04 -21.90 9.50
CA GLN A 231 -18.15 -22.74 9.06
C GLN A 231 -17.97 -23.18 7.60
N THR A 232 -18.24 -24.47 7.37
CA THR A 232 -18.24 -25.07 6.05
C THR A 232 -19.42 -24.55 5.23
N THR A 233 -19.11 -23.87 4.13
CA THR A 233 -20.12 -23.43 3.16
C THR A 233 -20.03 -24.28 1.90
N THR A 234 -21.19 -24.62 1.34
CA THR A 234 -21.28 -25.26 0.02
C THR A 234 -21.28 -24.17 -1.05
N ASP A 235 -20.37 -24.26 -2.02
CA ASP A 235 -20.38 -23.37 -3.18
C ASP A 235 -21.72 -23.48 -3.94
N ARG A 236 -22.11 -22.38 -4.62
CA ARG A 236 -23.36 -22.30 -5.41
C ARG A 236 -23.50 -23.41 -6.45
N ASP A 237 -22.39 -24.03 -6.86
CA ASP A 237 -22.34 -25.11 -7.85
C ASP A 237 -22.33 -26.53 -7.23
N GLY A 238 -22.55 -26.67 -5.92
CA GLY A 238 -22.86 -27.95 -5.27
C GLY A 238 -21.74 -29.00 -5.20
N GLY A 239 -20.53 -28.69 -5.66
CA GLY A 239 -19.42 -29.66 -5.76
C GLY A 239 -18.26 -29.49 -4.76
N SER A 240 -18.12 -28.32 -4.14
CA SER A 240 -16.97 -27.98 -3.28
C SER A 240 -17.47 -27.38 -1.96
N SER A 241 -17.12 -28.04 -0.85
CA SER A 241 -17.29 -27.48 0.49
C SER A 241 -16.01 -26.73 0.86
N SER A 242 -16.09 -25.42 1.03
CA SER A 242 -14.93 -24.60 1.40
C SER A 242 -15.08 -24.09 2.82
N SER A 243 -14.12 -24.39 3.69
CA SER A 243 -13.99 -23.81 5.03
C SER A 243 -12.58 -23.29 5.24
N TRP A 244 -12.44 -22.24 6.04
CA TRP A 244 -11.14 -21.84 6.59
C TRP A 244 -10.75 -22.77 7.73
N SER A 245 -9.52 -23.26 7.71
CA SER A 245 -8.90 -23.79 8.92
C SER A 245 -8.41 -22.63 9.80
N VAL A 246 -8.25 -22.88 11.11
CA VAL A 246 -7.77 -21.85 12.05
C VAL A 246 -6.40 -21.30 11.62
N SER A 247 -5.47 -22.16 11.20
CA SER A 247 -4.15 -21.74 10.74
C SER A 247 -4.17 -20.90 9.47
N GLU A 248 -5.03 -21.24 8.49
CA GLU A 248 -5.21 -20.41 7.29
C GLU A 248 -5.79 -19.05 7.65
N LEU A 249 -6.80 -19.00 8.53
CA LEU A 249 -7.46 -17.76 8.92
C LEU A 249 -6.51 -16.85 9.72
N VAL A 250 -5.76 -17.40 10.67
CA VAL A 250 -4.73 -16.66 11.41
C VAL A 250 -3.70 -16.08 10.45
N HIS A 251 -3.23 -16.87 9.46
CA HIS A 251 -2.30 -16.37 8.46
C HIS A 251 -2.92 -15.24 7.61
N ALA A 252 -4.18 -15.38 7.18
CA ALA A 252 -4.89 -14.34 6.44
C ALA A 252 -5.01 -13.03 7.25
N ILE A 253 -5.36 -13.11 8.53
CA ILE A 253 -5.47 -11.94 9.43
C ILE A 253 -4.12 -11.25 9.57
N ILE A 254 -3.05 -12.01 9.78
CA ILE A 254 -1.68 -11.47 9.85
C ILE A 254 -1.33 -10.72 8.56
N VAL A 255 -1.65 -11.28 7.40
CA VAL A 255 -1.42 -10.62 6.10
C VAL A 255 -2.24 -9.34 5.97
N MET A 256 -3.53 -9.36 6.34
CA MET A 256 -4.39 -8.16 6.28
C MET A 256 -3.82 -7.03 7.15
N CYS A 257 -3.59 -7.28 8.44
CA CYS A 257 -3.05 -6.27 9.36
C CYS A 257 -1.67 -5.75 8.91
N MET A 258 -0.81 -6.64 8.41
CA MET A 258 0.49 -6.26 7.88
C MET A 258 0.36 -5.27 6.71
N PHE A 259 -0.58 -5.50 5.79
CA PHE A 259 -0.76 -4.64 4.62
C PHE A 259 -1.66 -3.44 4.84
N HIS A 260 -2.50 -3.43 5.88
CA HIS A 260 -3.07 -2.20 6.43
C HIS A 260 -1.95 -1.27 6.91
N SER A 261 -1.07 -1.77 7.80
CA SER A 261 0.08 -0.99 8.31
C SER A 261 1.02 -0.52 7.19
N MET A 262 1.41 -1.41 6.27
CA MET A 262 2.26 -1.03 5.13
C MET A 262 1.61 -0.02 4.20
N SER A 263 0.29 -0.07 4.02
CA SER A 263 -0.44 0.92 3.23
C SER A 263 -0.42 2.30 3.90
N SER A 264 -0.60 2.36 5.22
CA SER A 264 -0.46 3.60 6.00
C SER A 264 0.95 4.18 5.89
N ILE A 265 1.99 3.36 5.99
CA ILE A 265 3.39 3.79 5.80
C ILE A 265 3.61 4.30 4.37
N ALA A 266 3.18 3.54 3.35
CA ALA A 266 3.37 3.94 1.96
C ALA A 266 2.66 5.25 1.62
N LEU A 267 1.43 5.44 2.11
CA LEU A 267 0.67 6.69 1.94
C LEU A 267 1.30 7.84 2.73
N GLY A 268 1.67 7.61 3.99
CA GLY A 268 2.28 8.61 4.87
C GLY A 268 3.66 9.08 4.40
N LEU A 269 4.40 8.21 3.71
CA LEU A 269 5.66 8.58 3.06
C LEU A 269 5.47 9.02 1.59
N GLY A 270 4.24 9.11 1.08
CA GLY A 270 3.96 9.59 -0.28
C GLY A 270 4.60 8.72 -1.38
N CYS A 271 4.64 7.41 -1.18
CA CYS A 271 5.33 6.47 -2.07
C CYS A 271 4.73 6.51 -3.48
N VAL A 272 5.61 6.64 -4.49
CA VAL A 272 5.21 6.79 -5.89
C VAL A 272 5.06 5.44 -6.57
N ASP A 273 4.06 5.29 -7.43
CA ASP A 273 3.83 4.09 -8.22
C ASP A 273 5.02 3.75 -9.13
N GLU A 274 5.42 2.49 -9.17
CA GLU A 274 6.50 2.04 -10.04
C GLU A 274 6.03 2.06 -11.50
N ALA A 275 6.66 2.89 -12.33
CA ALA A 275 6.20 3.19 -13.69
C ALA A 275 6.02 1.94 -14.57
N ASP A 276 6.89 0.93 -14.44
CA ASP A 276 6.78 -0.31 -15.22
C ASP A 276 5.59 -1.18 -14.81
N LEU A 277 5.04 -1.00 -13.61
CA LEU A 277 3.86 -1.71 -13.12
C LEU A 277 2.55 -1.04 -13.51
N THR A 278 2.54 0.26 -13.80
CA THR A 278 1.32 1.02 -14.14
C THR A 278 0.51 0.42 -15.29
N LEU A 279 1.16 -0.33 -16.19
CA LEU A 279 0.51 -1.08 -17.27
C LEU A 279 -0.42 -2.21 -16.78
N LEU A 280 -0.29 -2.66 -15.53
CA LEU A 280 -1.17 -3.66 -14.91
C LEU A 280 -2.53 -3.07 -14.49
N SER A 281 -2.57 -1.77 -14.15
CA SER A 281 -3.77 -1.06 -13.70
C SER A 281 -4.77 -0.81 -14.83
N SER A 282 -4.32 -0.86 -16.08
CA SER A 282 -5.17 -0.62 -17.24
C SER A 282 -6.03 -1.85 -17.55
N SER A 283 -7.28 -1.86 -17.06
CA SER A 283 -8.35 -2.78 -17.50
C SER A 283 -8.78 -2.55 -18.97
N ALA A 284 -7.87 -2.07 -19.81
CA ALA A 284 -8.00 -2.02 -21.24
C ALA A 284 -6.62 -2.31 -21.86
N MET A 285 -6.33 -3.58 -22.12
CA MET A 285 -5.38 -3.95 -23.18
C MET A 285 -5.97 -3.64 -24.56
N PHE A 286 -6.38 -2.40 -24.78
CA PHE A 286 -6.41 -1.80 -26.09
C PHE A 286 -5.16 -0.95 -26.16
N VAL A 287 -4.17 -1.37 -26.94
CA VAL A 287 -3.02 -0.54 -27.29
C VAL A 287 -3.44 0.29 -28.51
N PRO A 288 -3.79 1.59 -28.41
CA PRO A 288 -3.67 2.43 -29.57
C PRO A 288 -2.18 2.75 -29.73
N THR A 289 -1.63 2.32 -30.87
CA THR A 289 -0.27 2.61 -31.30
C THR A 289 0.01 4.11 -31.23
N MET A 290 0.70 4.58 -30.19
CA MET A 290 1.08 5.99 -30.04
C MET A 290 2.52 6.20 -30.50
N ARG A 291 2.73 6.19 -31.83
CA ARG A 291 3.86 6.91 -32.44
C ARG A 291 3.41 8.34 -32.73
N SER A 292 3.54 9.25 -31.76
CA SER A 292 3.41 10.69 -32.02
C SER A 292 4.79 11.35 -31.99
N ARG A 293 5.38 11.45 -33.19
CA ARG A 293 6.55 12.28 -33.50
C ARG A 293 6.14 13.75 -33.32
N ARG A 294 6.41 14.35 -32.16
CA ARG A 294 6.22 15.80 -31.97
C ARG A 294 7.26 16.56 -32.79
N LYS A 295 6.82 17.17 -33.90
CA LYS A 295 7.54 18.28 -34.55
C LYS A 295 7.48 19.47 -33.60
N SER A 296 8.64 20.03 -33.28
CA SER A 296 8.75 21.33 -32.65
C SER A 296 8.16 22.39 -33.58
N SER A 297 7.16 23.13 -33.10
CA SER A 297 6.77 24.41 -33.68
C SER A 297 6.85 25.46 -32.58
N ASN A 298 7.83 26.35 -32.74
CA ASN A 298 7.99 27.56 -31.96
C ASN A 298 6.75 28.45 -32.12
N LEU A 299 6.05 28.73 -31.03
CA LEU A 299 5.20 29.91 -30.91
C LEU A 299 5.50 30.57 -29.56
N SER A 300 5.98 31.80 -29.69
CA SER A 300 6.52 32.70 -28.70
C SER A 300 5.51 33.21 -27.68
N ASP A 301 6.02 33.44 -26.47
CA ASP A 301 5.73 34.54 -25.55
C ASP A 301 4.27 34.96 -25.37
N ARG A 302 3.65 34.39 -24.33
CA ARG A 302 2.96 35.19 -23.30
C ARG A 302 3.20 34.56 -21.93
N ARG A 303 4.14 35.13 -21.17
CA ARG A 303 4.28 34.88 -19.74
C ARG A 303 2.99 35.32 -19.05
N SER A 304 2.18 34.36 -18.65
CA SER A 304 1.27 34.53 -17.52
C SER A 304 2.10 34.18 -16.29
N GLU A 305 2.44 35.19 -15.49
CA GLU A 305 3.07 34.99 -14.18
C GLU A 305 2.07 34.30 -13.26
N CYS A 306 2.07 32.97 -13.32
CA CYS A 306 1.55 32.09 -12.29
C CYS A 306 2.77 31.70 -11.46
N SER A 307 2.92 32.35 -10.29
CA SER A 307 3.89 31.96 -9.27
C SER A 307 3.56 30.54 -8.81
N SER A 308 4.29 29.57 -9.32
CA SER A 308 4.30 28.18 -8.88
C SER A 308 5.44 27.97 -7.89
N THR A 309 5.39 28.67 -6.77
CA THR A 309 6.25 28.44 -5.60
C THR A 309 5.33 28.22 -4.42
N GLY A 310 5.10 26.96 -4.07
CA GLY A 310 4.21 26.60 -2.99
C GLY A 310 4.05 25.08 -2.87
N GLY A 311 5.16 24.37 -2.67
CA GLY A 311 5.06 23.20 -1.77
C GLY A 311 4.65 23.71 -0.37
N PRO A 312 4.17 22.87 0.55
CA PRO A 312 4.01 23.31 1.92
C PRO A 312 5.37 23.83 2.38
N GLU A 313 5.48 25.14 2.60
CA GLU A 313 6.68 25.76 3.12
C GLU A 313 6.76 25.28 4.57
N TYR A 314 7.53 24.21 4.78
CA TYR A 314 7.84 23.72 6.11
C TYR A 314 8.55 24.86 6.83
N ASP A 315 7.85 25.52 7.74
CA ASP A 315 8.42 26.57 8.57
C ASP A 315 9.43 25.94 9.52
N VAL A 316 10.68 25.85 9.05
CA VAL A 316 11.80 25.26 9.78
C VAL A 316 11.95 25.92 11.14
N ALA A 317 11.72 27.24 11.22
CA ALA A 317 11.79 27.97 12.48
C ALA A 317 10.67 27.54 13.44
N ARG A 318 9.45 27.32 12.95
CA ARG A 318 8.37 26.76 13.78
C ARG A 318 8.68 25.34 14.25
N MET A 319 9.20 24.48 13.38
CA MET A 319 9.59 23.11 13.76
C MET A 319 10.71 23.10 14.81
N GLU A 320 11.72 23.96 14.66
CA GLU A 320 12.80 24.09 15.65
C GLU A 320 12.26 24.53 17.02
N VAL A 321 11.26 25.42 17.04
CA VAL A 321 10.58 25.84 18.27
C VAL A 321 9.75 24.71 18.87
N GLU A 322 8.95 24.01 18.07
CA GLU A 322 8.15 22.86 18.52
C GLU A 322 9.05 21.71 19.03
N GLU A 323 10.18 21.46 18.36
CA GLU A 323 11.18 20.46 18.76
C GLU A 323 11.85 20.85 20.09
N ALA A 324 12.19 22.13 20.27
CA ALA A 324 12.74 22.65 21.52
C ALA A 324 11.73 22.56 22.67
N GLU A 325 10.46 22.89 22.41
CA GLU A 325 9.38 22.76 23.39
C GLU A 325 9.14 21.29 23.77
N LEU A 326 9.15 20.38 22.79
CA LEU A 326 9.01 18.95 23.04
C LEU A 326 10.19 18.40 23.86
N ARG A 327 11.43 18.80 23.54
CA ARG A 327 12.61 18.43 24.34
C ARG A 327 12.49 18.92 25.77
N ALA A 328 12.09 20.17 25.98
CA ALA A 328 11.90 20.72 27.31
C ALA A 328 10.83 19.93 28.10
N ARG A 329 9.72 19.54 27.45
CA ARG A 329 8.69 18.69 28.07
C ARG A 329 9.22 17.30 28.42
N LEU A 330 10.06 16.70 27.56
CA LEU A 330 10.66 15.39 27.81
C LEU A 330 11.71 15.42 28.93
N GLU A 331 12.47 16.50 29.08
CA GLU A 331 13.44 16.66 30.18
C GLU A 331 12.78 16.85 31.55
N VAL A 332 11.55 17.36 31.58
CA VAL A 332 10.77 17.56 32.82
C VAL A 332 10.14 16.25 33.33
N VAL A 333 9.98 15.23 32.48
CA VAL A 333 9.57 13.88 32.90
C VAL A 333 10.80 13.13 33.42
N PRO A 334 10.92 12.81 34.72
CA PRO A 334 12.11 12.16 35.25
C PRO A 334 12.27 10.75 34.67
N PRO A 335 13.51 10.27 34.43
CA PRO A 335 13.74 8.89 34.03
C PRO A 335 13.55 7.99 35.26
N GLY A 336 12.30 7.58 35.52
CA GLY A 336 12.01 6.75 36.70
C GLY A 336 10.55 6.57 37.12
N SER A 337 9.55 6.81 36.26
CA SER A 337 8.17 6.36 36.53
C SER A 337 7.82 5.15 35.64
N GLY A 338 8.72 4.18 35.64
CA GLY A 338 8.37 2.79 35.29
C GLY A 338 8.03 2.07 36.58
N ASP A 339 6.90 1.36 36.56
CA ASP A 339 6.53 0.25 37.44
C ASP A 339 6.60 0.53 38.95
N ASP A 340 5.54 1.10 39.51
CA ASP A 340 5.17 0.86 40.91
C ASP A 340 3.82 0.12 40.91
N ASP A 341 3.89 -1.21 40.87
CA ASP A 341 2.83 -2.09 41.34
C ASP A 341 2.70 -1.88 42.85
N GLY A 342 1.66 -1.18 43.31
CA GLY A 342 1.38 -1.12 44.75
C GLY A 342 0.38 -0.07 45.21
N ASP A 343 -0.80 -0.57 45.54
CA ASP A 343 -1.76 -0.06 46.53
C ASP A 343 -2.82 0.96 46.09
N ASP A 344 -4.03 0.39 46.01
CA ASP A 344 -5.37 0.95 46.15
C ASP A 344 -5.48 2.37 46.75
N ASP A 345 -6.22 3.24 46.08
CA ASP A 345 -7.28 3.99 46.78
C ASP A 345 -8.44 4.32 45.82
N ASP A 346 -9.50 3.52 45.95
CA ASP A 346 -10.85 3.84 45.50
C ASP A 346 -11.34 5.11 46.22
N SER A 347 -11.55 6.21 45.49
CA SER A 347 -12.49 7.25 45.95
C SER A 347 -13.04 8.13 44.82
N SER A 348 -14.14 7.61 44.26
CA SER A 348 -15.42 8.30 44.12
C SER A 348 -15.56 9.48 43.14
N CYS A 349 -16.34 9.20 42.09
CA CYS A 349 -17.31 10.14 41.56
C CYS A 349 -18.25 10.65 42.67
N SER A 350 -18.28 11.96 42.94
CA SER A 350 -19.50 12.63 43.41
C SER A 350 -19.44 14.16 43.24
N SER A 351 -20.36 14.64 42.40
CA SER A 351 -21.22 15.81 42.61
C SER A 351 -20.65 17.04 43.34
N ILE A 352 -20.30 18.08 42.58
CA ILE A 352 -20.22 19.45 43.11
C ILE A 352 -21.43 20.26 42.64
N SER A 353 -22.27 20.67 43.59
CA SER A 353 -23.36 21.63 43.41
C SER A 353 -23.22 22.76 44.45
N SER A 354 -23.01 23.96 43.91
CA SER A 354 -23.60 25.27 44.28
C SER A 354 -23.32 25.96 45.62
N GLY A 355 -22.99 27.25 45.51
CA GLY A 355 -23.13 28.34 46.50
C GLY A 355 -21.90 29.28 46.47
N ASP A 356 -21.85 30.29 45.60
CA ASP A 356 -22.26 31.72 45.80
C ASP A 356 -21.33 32.44 46.82
N ASP A 357 -20.77 33.64 46.66
CA ASP A 357 -21.08 34.86 45.90
C ASP A 357 -19.88 35.85 45.95
N GLU A 358 -19.95 36.89 45.13
CA GLU A 358 -19.42 38.26 45.25
C GLU A 358 -18.45 38.80 44.16
N SER A 359 -18.99 39.84 43.53
CA SER A 359 -18.57 40.67 42.40
C SER A 359 -17.54 41.75 42.74
N LEU A 360 -16.53 41.97 41.88
CA LEU A 360 -15.91 43.29 41.65
C LEU A 360 -15.41 43.43 40.20
N GLU A 361 -15.65 44.60 39.61
CA GLU A 361 -15.35 44.97 38.22
C GLU A 361 -13.89 45.45 38.00
N MET A 362 -13.43 45.26 36.75
CA MET A 362 -12.47 46.05 35.93
C MET A 362 -11.00 46.21 36.37
N ASP A 363 -10.08 45.52 35.68
CA ASP A 363 -9.15 46.07 34.66
C ASP A 363 -7.83 45.25 34.56
N GLY A 364 -7.45 44.86 33.34
CA GLY A 364 -6.05 44.65 32.95
C GLY A 364 -5.55 43.23 32.65
N GLU A 365 -5.26 43.00 31.36
CA GLU A 365 -4.29 42.05 30.78
C GLU A 365 -4.66 40.56 30.58
N ALA A 366 -4.30 40.08 29.38
CA ALA A 366 -4.81 38.90 28.68
C ALA A 366 -4.13 37.56 29.06
N PRO A 367 -4.81 36.44 28.82
CA PRO A 367 -4.15 35.17 28.48
C PRO A 367 -4.46 34.72 27.04
N PHE A 368 -3.40 34.20 26.43
CA PHE A 368 -3.27 33.64 25.09
C PHE A 368 -4.32 32.54 24.80
N ASP A 369 -5.13 32.75 23.76
CA ASP A 369 -6.13 31.79 23.26
C ASP A 369 -5.57 31.16 21.97
N LEU A 370 -5.28 29.86 21.99
CA LEU A 370 -4.85 29.10 20.81
C LEU A 370 -6.10 28.73 20.02
N ALA A 371 -6.45 29.64 19.12
CA ALA A 371 -7.60 29.57 18.24
C ALA A 371 -7.60 28.30 17.39
N ALA A 372 -8.56 27.42 17.69
CA ALA A 372 -9.26 26.68 16.65
C ALA A 372 -9.92 27.72 15.72
N ALA A 373 -9.46 27.81 14.47
CA ALA A 373 -10.12 28.62 13.46
C ALA A 373 -11.19 27.78 12.71
N PRO A 374 -12.46 28.23 12.66
CA PRO A 374 -13.57 27.49 12.08
C PRO A 374 -14.11 28.05 10.74
N LEU A 375 -14.77 27.16 9.98
CA LEU A 375 -15.98 27.32 9.13
C LEU A 375 -15.99 28.26 7.89
N SER A 376 -16.61 27.77 6.80
CA SER A 376 -17.88 28.29 6.22
C SER A 376 -18.31 27.47 4.98
N GLY A 377 -19.60 27.20 4.70
CA GLY A 377 -20.80 27.87 5.23
C GLY A 377 -22.10 27.08 5.07
N HIS A 378 -23.03 27.41 5.98
CA HIS A 378 -24.41 26.98 6.11
C HIS A 378 -25.35 27.58 5.07
N GLY A 379 -26.50 26.93 4.84
CA GLY A 379 -27.72 27.66 4.50
C GLY A 379 -28.93 26.86 4.00
N GLY A 380 -29.77 26.37 4.94
CA GLY A 380 -31.23 26.52 4.82
C GLY A 380 -32.05 25.39 4.18
N GLY A 381 -32.74 24.62 5.02
CA GLY A 381 -33.77 23.68 4.59
C GLY A 381 -35.07 24.33 4.11
N ARG A 382 -35.77 23.65 3.19
CA ARG A 382 -37.22 23.77 2.98
C ARG A 382 -37.81 22.39 2.66
N GLN A 383 -38.86 22.04 3.39
CA GLN A 383 -39.73 20.88 3.15
C GLN A 383 -40.47 21.03 1.81
N SER A 384 -40.59 19.95 1.01
CA SER A 384 -41.87 19.47 0.48
C SER A 384 -41.73 18.28 -0.47
N ALA A 385 -42.72 17.41 -0.31
CA ALA A 385 -43.09 16.21 -1.03
C ALA A 385 -43.09 16.25 -2.58
N HIS A 386 -43.21 15.02 -3.11
CA HIS A 386 -43.82 14.58 -4.36
C HIS A 386 -42.98 14.45 -5.66
N HIS A 387 -43.08 13.23 -6.17
CA HIS A 387 -43.08 12.79 -7.58
C HIS A 387 -41.77 12.52 -8.31
N ARG A 388 -41.42 11.22 -8.27
CA ARG A 388 -41.06 10.37 -9.41
C ARG A 388 -41.56 10.93 -10.75
N ARG A 389 -40.64 11.37 -11.61
CA ARG A 389 -40.84 11.44 -13.07
C ARG A 389 -39.60 10.94 -13.79
N LEU A 390 -39.80 9.81 -14.48
CA LEU A 390 -39.00 9.43 -15.63
C LEU A 390 -38.93 10.59 -16.63
N ARG A 391 -37.73 10.92 -17.09
CA ARG A 391 -37.52 11.58 -18.38
C ARG A 391 -36.35 10.96 -19.11
N GLN A 392 -36.72 10.12 -20.08
CA GLN A 392 -35.97 9.91 -21.31
C GLN A 392 -35.68 11.26 -21.97
N SER A 393 -34.47 11.45 -22.49
CA SER A 393 -34.22 12.33 -23.65
C SER A 393 -32.84 12.00 -24.24
N THR A 394 -32.80 11.15 -25.28
CA THR A 394 -32.61 11.52 -26.70
C THR A 394 -31.15 11.74 -27.11
N HIS A 395 -30.69 10.81 -27.96
CA HIS A 395 -29.52 10.94 -28.83
C HIS A 395 -29.46 12.31 -29.54
N HIS A 396 -28.33 13.00 -29.35
CA HIS A 396 -27.77 13.85 -30.41
C HIS A 396 -26.34 13.40 -30.70
N ARG A 397 -26.17 12.79 -31.87
CA ARG A 397 -24.88 12.55 -32.52
C ARG A 397 -24.28 13.91 -32.88
N SER A 398 -23.16 14.27 -32.26
CA SER A 398 -22.21 15.23 -32.82
C SER A 398 -20.87 14.53 -32.94
N ARG A 399 -20.42 14.34 -34.19
CA ARG A 399 -19.08 13.82 -34.53
C ARG A 399 -18.09 14.97 -34.29
N GLY A 400 -17.35 14.89 -33.19
CA GLY A 400 -16.19 15.73 -32.91
C GLY A 400 -15.13 14.86 -32.27
N ASP A 401 -14.05 14.63 -33.01
CA ASP A 401 -12.87 13.87 -32.61
C ASP A 401 -12.21 14.58 -31.42
N SER A 402 -12.42 14.07 -30.21
CA SER A 402 -11.78 14.55 -28.98
C SER A 402 -11.13 13.36 -28.32
N MET A 403 -9.82 13.29 -28.50
CA MET A 403 -8.91 12.33 -27.89
C MET A 403 -8.95 12.51 -26.37
N GLU A 404 -9.73 11.69 -25.69
CA GLU A 404 -9.63 11.54 -24.23
C GLU A 404 -8.29 10.88 -23.91
N THR A 405 -7.39 11.67 -23.35
CA THR A 405 -6.25 11.15 -22.60
C THR A 405 -6.79 10.33 -21.43
N VAL A 406 -6.74 9.00 -21.55
CA VAL A 406 -7.08 8.09 -20.46
C VAL A 406 -6.00 8.23 -19.39
N VAL A 407 -6.32 9.00 -18.35
CA VAL A 407 -5.59 8.97 -17.08
C VAL A 407 -5.84 7.59 -16.46
N PRO A 408 -4.83 6.85 -15.96
CA PRO A 408 -5.05 5.59 -15.28
C PRO A 408 -6.04 5.80 -14.14
N LEU A 409 -7.18 5.12 -14.16
CA LEU A 409 -8.21 5.25 -13.15
C LEU A 409 -7.69 4.64 -11.84
N LYS A 410 -7.07 5.48 -10.98
CA LYS A 410 -6.92 5.24 -9.54
C LYS A 410 -8.25 4.88 -8.83
N GLY A 411 -9.38 4.99 -9.53
CA GLY A 411 -10.73 4.70 -9.05
C GLY A 411 -11.14 3.22 -9.02
N ASP A 412 -10.42 2.27 -9.63
CA ASP A 412 -10.92 0.88 -9.74
C ASP A 412 -10.59 -0.05 -8.56
N MET A 413 -10.16 0.46 -7.40
CA MET A 413 -9.82 -0.39 -6.24
C MET A 413 -11.04 -0.90 -5.48
N TRP A 414 -12.21 -0.28 -5.65
CA TRP A 414 -13.46 -0.68 -4.99
C TRP A 414 -13.88 -2.12 -5.34
N ARG A 415 -13.47 -2.64 -6.50
CA ARG A 415 -13.79 -4.01 -6.92
C ARG A 415 -13.19 -5.10 -6.01
N TYR A 416 -12.22 -4.73 -5.16
CA TYR A 416 -11.56 -5.61 -4.19
C TYR A 416 -12.09 -5.43 -2.75
N CYS A 417 -12.98 -4.46 -2.53
CA CYS A 417 -13.54 -4.12 -1.23
C CYS A 417 -14.96 -4.67 -1.07
N SER A 418 -15.45 -4.69 0.18
CA SER A 418 -16.86 -4.96 0.48
C SER A 418 -17.78 -3.94 -0.23
N GLU A 419 -19.01 -4.34 -0.54
CA GLU A 419 -20.06 -3.41 -0.99
C GLU A 419 -20.41 -2.37 0.09
N THR A 420 -20.15 -2.70 1.35
CA THR A 420 -20.28 -1.80 2.50
C THR A 420 -19.00 -0.98 2.66
N ILE A 421 -19.12 0.34 2.61
CA ILE A 421 -18.01 1.24 2.92
C ILE A 421 -18.08 1.50 4.42
N ASP A 422 -17.25 0.81 5.18
CA ASP A 422 -17.01 1.13 6.58
C ASP A 422 -15.99 2.28 6.62
N GLU A 423 -16.38 3.42 7.17
CA GLU A 423 -15.46 4.54 7.41
C GLU A 423 -14.89 4.43 8.82
N TYR A 424 -13.69 4.97 9.02
CA TYR A 424 -13.11 5.08 10.35
C TYR A 424 -14.00 5.98 11.22
N VAL A 425 -14.30 5.50 12.42
CA VAL A 425 -15.01 6.22 13.48
C VAL A 425 -14.14 6.18 14.71
N ASP A 426 -14.05 7.28 15.47
CA ASP A 426 -13.23 7.27 16.69
C ASP A 426 -13.77 6.28 17.72
N PHE A 427 -12.84 5.53 18.33
CA PHE A 427 -13.13 4.64 19.43
C PHE A 427 -13.65 5.43 20.64
N ASP A 428 -14.88 5.14 21.05
CA ASP A 428 -15.53 5.69 22.24
C ASP A 428 -15.58 4.65 23.37
N VAL A 429 -14.90 4.95 24.48
CA VAL A 429 -14.87 4.14 25.71
C VAL A 429 -16.27 4.07 26.38
N ARG A 430 -17.17 5.00 26.05
CA ARG A 430 -18.52 5.07 26.61
C ARG A 430 -19.58 4.45 25.70
N SER A 431 -19.19 3.92 24.55
CA SER A 431 -20.11 3.28 23.62
C SER A 431 -20.78 2.06 24.26
N ALA A 432 -22.07 1.89 23.99
CA ALA A 432 -22.81 0.69 24.35
C ALA A 432 -22.80 -0.37 23.22
N GLU A 433 -22.18 -0.06 22.08
CA GLU A 433 -22.19 -0.91 20.89
C GLU A 433 -21.17 -2.04 20.94
N TYR A 434 -20.12 -1.90 21.76
CA TYR A 434 -19.04 -2.86 21.90
C TYR A 434 -18.48 -2.87 23.33
N ASN A 435 -17.82 -3.97 23.68
CA ASN A 435 -17.13 -4.08 24.96
C ASN A 435 -15.77 -3.40 24.87
N VAL A 436 -15.49 -2.52 25.84
CA VAL A 436 -14.15 -1.96 26.01
C VAL A 436 -13.24 -3.04 26.61
N LEU A 437 -12.14 -3.30 25.93
CA LEU A 437 -11.10 -4.23 26.37
C LEU A 437 -9.97 -3.44 27.03
N HIS A 438 -9.64 -3.76 28.28
CA HIS A 438 -8.47 -3.17 28.93
C HIS A 438 -7.20 -3.88 28.44
N THR A 439 -6.10 -3.13 28.27
CA THR A 439 -4.83 -3.66 27.73
C THR A 439 -4.28 -4.82 28.56
N GLU A 440 -4.53 -4.81 29.88
CA GLU A 440 -4.15 -5.87 30.81
C GLU A 440 -4.95 -7.17 30.62
N ASP A 441 -6.20 -7.08 30.16
CA ASP A 441 -7.05 -8.26 29.94
C ASP A 441 -6.56 -9.12 28.76
N PHE A 442 -5.88 -8.50 27.78
CA PHE A 442 -5.45 -9.18 26.56
C PHE A 442 -4.23 -8.51 25.90
N SER A 443 -3.11 -8.52 26.62
CA SER A 443 -1.84 -7.99 26.13
C SER A 443 -1.18 -8.87 25.06
N TRP A 444 -0.30 -8.27 24.26
CA TRP A 444 0.47 -9.02 23.27
C TRP A 444 1.42 -10.03 23.92
N ASP A 445 2.15 -9.58 24.94
CA ASP A 445 3.24 -10.33 25.56
C ASP A 445 2.75 -11.56 26.33
N GLU A 446 1.61 -11.44 27.04
CA GLU A 446 1.08 -12.53 27.86
C GLU A 446 0.16 -13.46 27.06
N HIS A 447 -0.66 -12.90 26.17
CA HIS A 447 -1.76 -13.64 25.54
C HIS A 447 -1.54 -13.85 24.03
N CYS A 448 -1.43 -12.76 23.28
CA CYS A 448 -1.52 -12.82 21.82
C CYS A 448 -0.34 -13.56 21.18
N PHE A 449 0.89 -13.33 21.67
CA PHE A 449 2.09 -13.95 21.10
C PHE A 449 2.00 -15.48 21.17
N SER A 450 1.57 -16.03 22.31
CA SER A 450 1.39 -17.47 22.51
C SER A 450 0.31 -18.02 21.57
N LEU A 451 -0.82 -17.30 21.45
CA LEU A 451 -1.94 -17.69 20.59
C LEU A 451 -1.54 -17.74 19.11
N VAL A 452 -0.90 -16.69 18.60
CA VAL A 452 -0.45 -16.62 17.21
C VAL A 452 0.61 -17.67 16.93
N SER A 453 1.59 -17.83 17.83
CA SER A 453 2.66 -18.83 17.70
C SER A 453 2.15 -20.26 17.61
N ARG A 454 1.00 -20.56 18.24
CA ARG A 454 0.36 -21.88 18.18
C ARG A 454 -0.19 -22.21 16.80
N TYR A 455 -0.76 -21.23 16.09
CA TYR A 455 -1.47 -21.47 14.82
C TYR A 455 -0.67 -21.08 13.59
N PHE A 456 0.34 -20.21 13.74
CA PHE A 456 1.27 -19.81 12.69
C PHE A 456 2.71 -19.90 13.21
N PRO A 457 3.27 -21.10 13.40
CA PRO A 457 4.61 -21.27 13.94
C PRO A 457 5.67 -20.79 12.94
N GLY A 458 6.56 -19.89 13.35
CA GLY A 458 7.68 -19.46 12.52
C GLY A 458 8.47 -18.30 13.12
N PRO A 459 9.71 -18.06 12.63
CA PRO A 459 10.55 -16.97 13.10
C PRO A 459 9.91 -15.59 12.89
N GLY A 460 9.01 -15.45 11.90
CA GLY A 460 8.28 -14.21 11.65
C GLY A 460 7.42 -13.74 12.81
N VAL A 461 6.87 -14.64 13.63
CA VAL A 461 5.98 -14.26 14.75
C VAL A 461 6.72 -13.49 15.85
N ARG A 462 8.02 -13.79 16.06
CA ARG A 462 8.86 -13.05 17.02
C ARG A 462 9.26 -11.66 16.53
N THR A 463 9.01 -11.36 15.25
CA THR A 463 9.40 -10.12 14.56
C THR A 463 8.19 -9.31 14.10
N VAL A 464 6.97 -9.72 14.49
CA VAL A 464 5.74 -8.91 14.32
C VAL A 464 5.75 -7.67 15.23
N VAL A 465 6.68 -7.62 16.20
CA VAL A 465 6.95 -6.50 17.11
C VAL A 465 8.09 -5.64 16.59
#